data_AF-I4AG71-F1
#
_entry.id   AF-I4AG71-F1
#
_cell.length_a   1.000
_cell.length_b   1.000
_cell.length_c   1.000
_cell.angle_alpha   90.00
_cell.angle_beta   90.00
_cell.angle_gamma   90.00
#
_symmetry.space_group_name_H-M   'P 1'
#
loop_
_entity.id
_entity.type
_entity.pdbx_description
1 polymer ?
#
loop_
_entity_poly.entity_id
_entity_poly.type
_entity_poly.pdbx_seq_one_letter_code
_entity_poly.pdbx_strand_id
1 'polypeptide(L)'
;MYLATKIQPLYLTKTLKLLYLIDETSVREIGVPITWLDYQVWKLSPVPKKLFVELRHNVKEFYQDKKVSLEDYITVERIPNPVKNRFDSYILKHRTTFDDGEFNDYEIELIDRIIAENKHLSSIKLVEKLHKKGTLWA
;
A
#
# COMPACT_ATOMS: atom_id res chain seq x y z
N MET A 1 -5.26 6.85 0.68
CA MET A 1 -5.24 8.01 1.58
C MET A 1 -5.23 7.62 3.06
N TYR A 2 -6.15 6.78 3.53
CA TYR A 2 -6.31 6.43 4.95
C TYR A 2 -5.01 5.99 5.64
N LEU A 3 -4.24 5.10 5.03
CA LEU A 3 -2.95 4.67 5.59
C LEU A 3 -2.00 5.86 5.88
N ALA A 4 -2.00 6.89 5.03
CA ALA A 4 -1.12 8.04 5.18
C ALA A 4 -1.61 9.05 6.24
N THR A 5 -2.89 9.03 6.62
CA THR A 5 -3.40 9.82 7.74
C THR A 5 -3.04 9.16 9.08
N LYS A 6 -2.95 7.83 9.12
CA LYS A 6 -2.67 7.05 10.35
C LYS A 6 -1.20 6.72 10.57
N ILE A 7 -0.38 6.72 9.52
CA ILE A 7 1.05 6.36 9.57
C ILE A 7 1.86 7.46 8.93
N GLN A 8 2.75 8.10 9.70
CA GLN A 8 3.68 9.10 9.18
C GLN A 8 5.08 8.92 9.82
N PRO A 9 6.17 8.92 9.03
CA PRO A 9 6.19 8.87 7.57
C PRO A 9 5.74 7.51 7.00
N LEU A 10 4.94 7.51 5.93
CA LEU A 10 4.52 6.29 5.23
C LEU A 10 5.34 6.08 3.95
N TYR A 11 6.18 5.04 3.93
CA TYR A 11 6.97 4.70 2.76
C TYR A 11 6.18 3.87 1.74
N LEU A 12 6.49 4.03 0.45
CA LEU A 12 5.86 3.29 -0.66
C LEU A 12 5.90 1.78 -0.43
N THR A 13 7.09 1.21 -0.17
CA THR A 13 7.22 -0.23 0.07
C THR A 13 6.32 -0.72 1.20
N LYS A 14 6.27 0.02 2.32
CA LYS A 14 5.40 -0.30 3.45
C LYS A 14 3.93 -0.24 3.06
N THR A 15 3.52 0.79 2.33
CA THR A 15 2.15 0.93 1.79
C THR A 15 1.74 -0.31 1.01
N LEU A 16 2.58 -0.76 0.07
CA LEU A 16 2.28 -1.93 -0.76
C LEU A 16 2.14 -3.23 0.05
N LYS A 17 2.88 -3.37 1.16
CA LYS A 17 2.76 -4.55 2.04
C LYS A 17 1.55 -4.49 2.94
N LEU A 18 1.18 -3.31 3.42
CA LEU A 18 -0.06 -3.13 4.19
C LEU A 18 -1.29 -3.40 3.31
N LEU A 19 -1.32 -2.90 2.07
CA LEU A 19 -2.41 -3.17 1.12
C LEU A 19 -2.56 -4.68 0.85
N TYR A 20 -1.45 -5.37 0.58
CA TYR A 20 -1.49 -6.82 0.42
C TYR A 20 -2.03 -7.53 1.67
N LEU A 21 -1.58 -7.16 2.87
CA LEU A 21 -2.04 -7.77 4.12
C LEU A 21 -3.53 -7.51 4.38
N ILE A 22 -4.04 -6.31 4.03
CA ILE A 22 -5.46 -5.97 4.13
C ILE A 22 -6.28 -6.91 3.25
N ASP A 23 -5.94 -7.00 1.96
CA ASP A 23 -6.69 -7.85 1.02
C ASP A 23 -6.55 -9.34 1.34
N GLU A 24 -5.33 -9.80 1.66
CA GLU A 24 -5.09 -11.20 2.03
C GLU A 24 -5.92 -11.58 3.26
N THR A 25 -5.96 -10.71 4.27
CA THR A 25 -6.74 -10.97 5.50
C THR A 25 -8.23 -10.94 5.21
N SER A 26 -8.71 -9.98 4.43
CA SER A 26 -10.13 -9.89 4.06
C SER A 26 -10.58 -11.11 3.27
N VAL A 27 -9.78 -11.57 2.30
CA VAL A 27 -10.07 -12.80 1.55
C VAL A 27 -10.10 -14.02 2.47
N ARG A 28 -9.22 -14.11 3.47
CA ARG A 28 -9.22 -15.22 4.43
C ARG A 28 -10.43 -15.21 5.36
N GLU A 29 -10.90 -14.03 5.75
CA GLU A 29 -12.00 -13.88 6.71
C GLU A 29 -13.39 -13.95 6.06
N ILE A 30 -13.57 -13.28 4.92
CA ILE A 30 -14.88 -13.10 4.28
C ILE A 30 -14.91 -13.46 2.79
N GLY A 31 -13.79 -13.91 2.21
CA GLY A 31 -13.74 -14.44 0.84
C GLY A 31 -13.61 -13.38 -0.26
N VAL A 32 -13.51 -12.09 0.06
CA VAL A 32 -13.37 -10.99 -0.91
C VAL A 32 -12.27 -10.01 -0.47
N PRO A 33 -11.54 -9.37 -1.41
CA PRO A 33 -10.58 -8.31 -1.08
C PRO A 33 -11.29 -6.96 -0.88
N ILE A 34 -10.67 -6.05 -0.13
CA ILE A 34 -11.21 -4.69 0.08
C ILE A 34 -10.81 -3.77 -1.07
N THR A 35 -9.53 -3.80 -1.47
CA THR A 35 -8.99 -2.82 -2.41
C THR A 35 -9.12 -3.25 -3.86
N TRP A 36 -9.46 -4.52 -4.11
CA TRP A 36 -9.58 -5.12 -5.44
C TRP A 36 -8.33 -4.96 -6.33
N LEU A 37 -7.15 -4.82 -5.70
CA LEU A 37 -5.90 -4.67 -6.43
C LEU A 37 -5.41 -6.01 -7.00
N ASP A 38 -4.90 -5.97 -8.23
CA ASP A 38 -4.22 -7.11 -8.84
C ASP A 38 -2.75 -7.19 -8.39
N TYR A 39 -2.38 -8.28 -7.73
CA TYR A 39 -1.02 -8.49 -7.23
C TYR A 39 -0.18 -9.35 -8.17
N GLN A 40 1.07 -8.94 -8.40
CA GLN A 40 2.06 -9.72 -9.15
C GLN A 40 3.19 -10.21 -8.26
N VAL A 41 3.67 -11.41 -8.57
CA VAL A 41 4.79 -12.12 -7.93
C VAL A 41 6.11 -11.40 -8.24
N TRP A 42 6.69 -10.73 -7.24
CA TRP A 42 7.95 -9.98 -7.36
C TRP A 42 8.95 -10.44 -6.30
N LYS A 43 10.26 -10.27 -6.54
CA LYS A 43 11.35 -10.77 -5.68
C LYS A 43 11.16 -10.57 -4.18
N LEU A 44 10.59 -9.44 -3.75
CA LEU A 44 10.52 -9.08 -2.34
C LEU A 44 9.18 -9.38 -1.68
N SER A 45 8.12 -9.74 -2.41
CA SER A 45 6.72 -10.00 -2.00
C SER A 45 5.76 -9.53 -3.09
N PRO A 46 4.46 -9.91 -3.04
CA PRO A 46 3.48 -9.44 -4.00
C PRO A 46 3.41 -7.91 -4.09
N VAL A 47 3.25 -7.41 -5.32
CA VAL A 47 3.19 -5.97 -5.62
C VAL A 47 2.00 -5.69 -6.52
N PRO A 48 1.12 -4.74 -6.16
CA PRO A 48 0.13 -4.22 -7.09
C PRO A 48 0.83 -3.35 -8.13
N LYS A 49 1.18 -3.94 -9.28
CA LYS A 49 2.09 -3.34 -10.27
C LYS A 49 1.62 -1.98 -10.78
N LYS A 50 0.34 -1.84 -11.12
CA LYS A 50 -0.25 -0.58 -11.61
C LYS A 50 -0.04 0.54 -10.59
N LEU A 51 -0.44 0.29 -9.35
CA LEU A 51 -0.27 1.23 -8.24
C LEU A 51 1.21 1.59 -8.00
N PHE A 52 2.11 0.60 -8.01
CA PHE A 52 3.54 0.86 -7.88
C PHE A 52 4.06 1.79 -8.99
N VAL A 53 3.64 1.56 -10.24
CA VAL A 53 4.07 2.36 -11.39
C VAL A 53 3.53 3.79 -11.29
N GLU A 54 2.24 3.95 -11.02
CA GLU A 54 1.62 5.26 -10.78
C GLU A 54 2.39 6.05 -9.71
N LEU A 55 2.58 5.46 -8.53
CA LEU A 55 3.19 6.16 -7.39
C LEU A 55 4.67 6.45 -7.58
N ARG A 56 5.43 5.51 -8.15
CA ARG A 56 6.89 5.65 -8.28
C ARG A 56 7.29 6.50 -9.48
N HIS A 57 6.56 6.38 -10.58
CA HIS A 57 6.90 7.01 -11.85
C HIS A 57 5.98 8.19 -12.20
N ASN A 58 5.04 8.53 -11.32
CA ASN A 58 4.05 9.59 -11.51
C ASN A 58 3.26 9.42 -12.82
N VAL A 59 2.91 8.17 -13.12
CA VAL A 59 2.11 7.81 -14.30
C VAL A 59 0.65 8.08 -13.98
N LYS A 60 -0.03 8.79 -14.88
CA LYS A 60 -1.44 9.15 -14.72
C LYS A 60 -2.34 8.03 -15.26
N GLU A 61 -3.29 7.61 -14.46
CA GLU A 61 -4.28 6.59 -14.79
C GLU A 61 -5.58 7.26 -15.26
N PHE A 62 -6.17 6.66 -16.31
CA PHE A 62 -7.42 7.13 -16.92
C PHE A 62 -8.36 5.94 -17.13
N TYR A 63 -9.65 6.15 -16.87
CA TYR A 63 -10.72 5.20 -17.17
C TYR A 63 -11.80 5.92 -17.97
N GLN A 64 -12.10 5.44 -19.19
CA GLN A 64 -13.07 6.07 -20.10
C GLN A 64 -12.84 7.59 -20.25
N ASP A 65 -11.60 7.98 -20.56
CA ASP A 65 -11.13 9.38 -20.70
C ASP A 65 -11.25 10.26 -19.45
N LYS A 66 -11.65 9.69 -18.30
CA LYS A 66 -11.64 10.38 -17.00
C LYS A 66 -10.37 10.05 -16.25
N LYS A 67 -9.67 11.07 -15.76
CA LYS A 67 -8.51 10.89 -14.88
C LYS A 67 -8.99 10.24 -13.57
N VAL A 68 -8.41 9.10 -13.21
CA VAL A 68 -8.69 8.36 -11.97
C VAL A 68 -7.45 8.23 -11.08
N SER A 69 -6.45 9.07 -11.35
CA SER A 69 -5.17 9.02 -10.67
C SER A 69 -5.21 9.49 -9.22
N LEU A 70 -4.32 8.90 -8.42
CA LEU A 70 -4.12 9.20 -7.02
C LEU A 70 -3.44 10.54 -6.76
N GLU A 71 -2.89 11.21 -7.77
CA GLU A 71 -2.17 12.49 -7.62
C GLU A 71 -3.01 13.60 -6.96
N ASP A 72 -4.34 13.54 -7.11
CA ASP A 72 -5.26 14.52 -6.51
C ASP A 72 -5.44 14.29 -5.00
N TYR A 73 -5.11 13.09 -4.53
CA TYR A 73 -5.40 12.58 -3.19
C TYR A 73 -4.16 12.41 -2.32
N ILE A 74 -3.01 12.18 -2.95
CA ILE A 74 -1.73 11.95 -2.28
C ILE A 74 -0.57 12.69 -2.97
N THR A 75 0.42 13.04 -2.17
CA THR A 75 1.72 13.54 -2.63
C THR A 75 2.76 12.44 -2.44
N VAL A 76 3.62 12.24 -3.44
CA VAL A 76 4.77 11.35 -3.34
C VAL A 76 6.05 12.19 -3.29
N GLU A 77 6.77 12.10 -2.18
CA GLU A 77 8.07 12.74 -1.99
C GLU A 77 9.19 11.72 -2.21
N ARG A 78 10.06 11.98 -3.20
CA ARG A 78 11.24 11.16 -3.46
C ARG A 78 12.39 11.57 -2.53
N ILE A 79 12.97 10.60 -1.86
CA ILE A 79 14.17 10.74 -1.02
C ILE A 79 15.33 10.03 -1.73
N PRO A 80 16.25 10.78 -2.35
CA PRO A 80 17.40 10.21 -3.01
C PRO A 80 18.25 9.37 -2.06
N ASN A 81 18.73 8.21 -2.52
CA ASN A 81 19.70 7.45 -1.78
C ASN A 81 21.10 8.08 -1.93
N PRO A 82 21.80 8.41 -0.84
CA PRO A 82 23.14 9.00 -0.94
C PRO A 82 24.16 8.01 -1.55
N VAL A 83 23.88 6.70 -1.49
CA VAL A 83 24.73 5.67 -2.06
C VAL A 83 24.38 5.44 -3.53
N LYS A 84 25.35 5.62 -4.43
CA LYS A 84 25.19 5.34 -5.87
C LYS A 84 24.74 3.88 -6.08
N ASN A 85 23.88 3.68 -7.09
CA ASN A 85 23.30 2.37 -7.45
C ASN A 85 22.43 1.73 -6.36
N ARG A 86 21.96 2.50 -5.37
CA ARG A 86 20.88 2.08 -4.47
C ARG A 86 19.57 2.75 -4.87
N PHE A 87 18.46 2.10 -4.52
CA PHE A 87 17.14 2.63 -4.79
C PHE A 87 16.81 3.78 -3.83
N ASP A 88 16.20 4.82 -4.39
CA ASP A 88 15.58 5.91 -3.63
C ASP A 88 14.38 5.42 -2.84
N SER A 89 14.06 6.16 -1.78
CA SER A 89 12.84 5.97 -1.01
C SER A 89 11.76 6.94 -1.47
N TYR A 90 10.50 6.58 -1.24
CA TYR A 90 9.35 7.39 -1.61
C TYR A 90 8.42 7.45 -0.40
N ILE A 91 8.09 8.66 0.07
CA ILE A 91 7.14 8.91 1.15
C ILE A 91 5.82 9.36 0.56
N LEU A 92 4.73 8.75 1.00
CA LEU A 92 3.37 9.14 0.65
C LEU A 92 2.81 10.04 1.75
N LYS A 93 2.20 11.15 1.34
CA LYS A 93 1.45 12.07 2.22
C LYS A 93 0.04 12.23 1.67
N HIS A 94 -0.96 12.32 2.54
CA HIS A 94 -2.31 12.65 2.10
C HIS A 94 -2.39 14.14 1.71
N ARG A 95 -3.19 14.48 0.68
CA ARG A 95 -3.46 15.87 0.26
C ARG A 95 -4.77 16.41 0.80
N THR A 96 -5.73 15.52 1.01
CA THR A 96 -7.10 15.85 1.41
C THR A 96 -7.47 15.10 2.69
N THR A 97 -8.64 15.41 3.24
CA THR A 97 -9.27 14.63 4.31
C THR A 97 -9.71 13.28 3.75
N PHE A 98 -9.57 12.24 4.56
CA PHE A 98 -10.14 10.94 4.22
C PHE A 98 -11.64 10.94 4.49
N ASP A 99 -12.39 10.43 3.51
CA ASP A 99 -13.82 10.17 3.57
C ASP A 99 -13.99 8.64 3.54
N ASP A 100 -14.67 8.09 4.54
CA ASP A 100 -14.92 6.66 4.69
C ASP A 100 -16.29 6.23 4.16
N GLY A 101 -17.06 7.11 3.52
CA GLY A 101 -18.40 6.79 3.01
C GLY A 101 -18.48 5.65 1.97
N GLU A 102 -17.36 5.26 1.37
CA GLU A 102 -17.24 4.12 0.45
C GLU A 102 -16.88 2.80 1.15
N PHE A 103 -16.64 2.83 2.46
CA PHE A 103 -16.25 1.68 3.26
C PHE A 103 -17.36 1.31 4.24
N ASN A 104 -17.51 0.02 4.50
CA ASN A 104 -18.33 -0.47 5.61
C ASN A 104 -17.52 -0.59 6.92
N ASP A 105 -18.21 -0.75 8.05
CA ASP A 105 -17.60 -0.83 9.38
C ASP A 105 -16.53 -1.93 9.46
N TYR A 106 -16.81 -3.12 8.90
CA TYR A 106 -15.86 -4.23 8.89
C TYR A 106 -14.57 -3.87 8.13
N GLU A 107 -14.67 -3.19 6.99
CA GLU A 107 -13.52 -2.80 6.19
C GLU A 107 -12.62 -1.81 6.93
N ILE A 108 -13.20 -0.79 7.57
CA ILE A 108 -12.46 0.18 8.37
C ILE A 108 -11.81 -0.50 9.58
N GLU A 109 -12.55 -1.36 10.29
CA GLU A 109 -12.04 -2.12 11.44
C GLU A 109 -10.88 -3.04 11.05
N LEU A 110 -10.99 -3.76 9.93
CA LEU A 110 -9.92 -4.61 9.43
C LEU A 110 -8.68 -3.77 9.08
N ILE A 111 -8.86 -2.65 8.36
CA ILE A 111 -7.73 -1.78 8.02
C ILE A 111 -7.05 -1.24 9.29
N ASP A 112 -7.82 -0.80 10.28
CA ASP A 112 -7.28 -0.31 11.55
C ASP A 112 -6.57 -1.41 12.35
N ARG A 113 -7.08 -2.65 12.35
CA ARG A 113 -6.40 -3.82 12.93
C ARG A 113 -5.05 -4.08 12.26
N ILE A 114 -5.01 -4.11 10.93
CA ILE A 114 -3.77 -4.30 10.18
C ILE A 114 -2.79 -3.16 10.44
N ILE A 115 -3.26 -1.91 10.52
CA ILE A 115 -2.42 -0.76 10.91
C ILE A 115 -1.86 -0.96 12.31
N ALA A 116 -2.69 -1.28 13.31
CA ALA A 116 -2.26 -1.42 14.70
C ALA A 116 -1.15 -2.47 14.86
N GLU A 117 -1.32 -3.62 14.21
CA GLU A 117 -0.37 -4.73 14.24
C GLU A 117 0.96 -4.43 13.53
N ASN A 118 0.96 -3.56 12.52
CA ASN A 118 2.08 -3.45 11.57
C ASN A 118 2.70 -2.05 11.48
N LYS A 119 2.07 -1.01 12.06
CA LYS A 119 2.55 0.39 11.94
C LYS A 119 3.94 0.62 12.52
N HIS A 120 4.38 -0.19 13.47
CA HIS A 120 5.72 -0.08 14.08
C HIS A 120 6.80 -0.85 13.29
N LEU A 121 6.42 -1.71 12.34
CA LEU A 121 7.35 -2.51 11.56
C LEU A 121 7.96 -1.70 10.41
N SER A 122 9.25 -1.94 10.13
CA SER A 122 9.90 -1.41 8.93
C SER A 122 9.43 -2.16 7.68
N SER A 123 9.65 -1.58 6.50
CA SER A 123 9.38 -2.25 5.21
C SER A 123 10.10 -3.61 5.09
N ILE A 124 11.31 -3.72 5.65
CA ILE A 124 12.09 -4.96 5.66
C ILE A 124 11.42 -6.00 6.56
N LYS A 125 11.01 -5.61 7.77
CA LYS A 125 10.32 -6.51 8.71
C LYS A 125 8.98 -7.01 8.17
N LEU A 126 8.26 -6.18 7.40
CA LEU A 126 7.06 -6.59 6.70
C LEU A 126 7.35 -7.61 5.60
N VAL A 127 8.39 -7.39 4.80
CA VAL A 127 8.85 -8.36 3.79
C VAL A 127 9.23 -9.69 4.44
N GLU A 128 9.99 -9.67 5.54
CA GLU A 128 10.32 -10.88 6.30
C GLU A 128 9.07 -11.59 6.83
N LYS A 129 8.10 -10.84 7.37
CA LYS A 129 6.82 -11.39 7.86
C LYS A 129 6.08 -12.13 6.74
N LEU A 130 6.06 -11.57 5.53
CA LEU A 130 5.40 -12.18 4.38
C LEU A 130 6.09 -13.47 3.88
N HIS A 131 7.38 -13.67 4.14
CA HIS A 131 8.08 -14.91 3.77
C HIS A 131 8.13 -15.95 4.91
N LYS A 132 7.45 -15.72 6.03
CA LYS A 132 7.43 -16.72 7.11
C LYS A 132 6.65 -17.95 6.66
N LYS A 133 7.14 -19.14 7.02
CA LYS A 133 6.45 -20.41 6.78
C LYS A 133 4.98 -20.33 7.20
N GLY A 134 4.08 -20.69 6.28
CA GLY A 134 2.63 -20.67 6.49
C GLY A 134 1.92 -19.42 5.94
N THR A 135 2.63 -18.46 5.36
CA THR A 135 2.04 -17.42 4.51
C THR A 135 1.85 -17.93 3.08
N LEU A 136 1.11 -17.19 2.25
CA LEU A 136 0.99 -17.46 0.82
C LEU A 136 2.29 -17.21 0.03
N TRP A 137 3.33 -16.73 0.71
CA TRP A 137 4.57 -16.26 0.09
C TRP A 137 5.84 -16.84 0.77
N ALA A 138 5.68 -17.96 1.47
CA ALA A 138 6.76 -18.71 2.11
C ALA A 138 7.58 -19.55 1.12
#